data_AF-A0A7J0C8L5-F1
#
_entry.id   AF-A0A7J0C8L5-F1
#
_cell.length_a   1.000
_cell.length_b   1.000
_cell.length_c   1.000
_cell.angle_alpha   90.00
_cell.angle_beta   90.00
_cell.angle_gamma   90.00
#
_symmetry.space_group_name_H-M   'P 1'
#
loop_
_entity.id
_entity.type
_entity.pdbx_description
1 polymer ?
#
loop_
_entity_poly.entity_id
_entity_poly.type
_entity_poly.pdbx_seq_one_letter_code
_entity_poly.pdbx_strand_id
1 'polypeptide(L)'
;MNSVQIRSAERALSVGTWLIVGGAMLFSILTVTPLMERHSPKGWEWTAPILPLVVDAAVVIVVRLDSVLAALGGDGGRWPIALRWMTGGMTLALNVADSALKKDLVGAAVHSVAPLLLIVTAETGLAYRQAITAAHTAREAQLSAERAERERAAEERREAQERRVREEREHAAQLAREQREHEALLAREQTAREEAARLEERERVEARERAEREARERREQMREQQQAERERLEREAAQRRELEAREREARERREQMREQERVERERLALLSAGPAVERQEEPLARATVRAAFDAGLSIRQAAELCGWSTGWVTARYQEHRDHTATKALEGANQ
;
A
#
# COMPACT_ATOMS: atom_id res chain seq x y z
N MET A 1 -61.07 16.77 17.58
CA MET A 1 -61.97 16.84 18.76
C MET A 1 -61.19 16.35 19.97
N ASN A 2 -61.08 17.17 21.01
CA ASN A 2 -60.27 16.84 22.20
C ASN A 2 -60.99 15.80 23.07
N SER A 3 -60.25 14.84 23.64
CA SER A 3 -60.76 13.77 24.53
C SER A 3 -61.55 14.28 25.74
N VAL A 4 -61.40 15.56 26.08
CA VAL A 4 -62.16 16.26 27.11
C VAL A 4 -63.60 16.54 26.67
N GLN A 5 -63.82 16.90 25.41
CA GLN A 5 -65.15 17.20 24.85
C GLN A 5 -66.01 15.94 24.71
N ILE A 6 -65.39 14.80 24.41
CA ILE A 6 -66.07 13.49 24.34
C ILE A 6 -66.57 13.08 25.74
N ARG A 7 -65.70 13.17 26.76
CA ARG A 7 -66.05 12.83 28.15
C ARG A 7 -67.11 13.76 28.76
N SER A 8 -67.10 15.05 28.40
CA SER A 8 -68.15 15.97 28.85
C SER A 8 -69.50 15.69 28.20
N ALA A 9 -69.51 15.32 26.92
CA ALA A 9 -70.73 14.95 26.20
C ALA A 9 -71.34 13.66 26.76
N GLU A 10 -70.51 12.64 27.06
CA GLU A 10 -70.96 11.39 27.69
C GLU A 10 -71.57 11.62 29.08
N ARG A 11 -70.96 12.48 29.90
CA ARG A 11 -71.51 12.83 31.22
C ARG A 11 -72.84 13.57 31.11
N ALA A 12 -72.96 14.53 30.20
CA ALA A 12 -74.19 15.29 29.99
C ALA A 12 -75.34 14.37 29.54
N LEU A 13 -75.08 13.46 28.61
CA LEU A 13 -76.04 12.46 28.15
C LEU A 13 -76.47 11.51 29.28
N SER A 14 -75.53 11.06 30.11
CA SER A 14 -75.83 10.20 31.26
C SER A 14 -76.71 10.91 32.29
N VAL A 15 -76.39 12.17 32.63
CA VAL A 15 -77.17 12.97 33.59
C VAL A 15 -78.59 13.24 33.06
N GLY A 16 -78.72 13.63 31.78
CA GLY A 16 -80.03 13.87 31.16
C GLY A 16 -80.92 12.62 31.17
N THR A 17 -80.34 11.44 30.90
CA THR A 17 -81.08 10.17 30.94
C THR A 17 -81.63 9.87 32.34
N TRP A 18 -80.83 10.08 33.39
CA TRP A 18 -81.27 9.85 34.78
C TRP A 18 -82.35 10.84 35.22
N LEU A 19 -82.31 12.09 34.75
CA LEU A 19 -83.36 13.08 35.01
C LEU A 19 -84.70 12.67 34.37
N ILE A 20 -84.68 12.15 33.14
CA ILE A 20 -85.90 11.65 32.46
C ILE A 20 -86.48 10.45 33.21
N VAL A 21 -85.65 9.48 33.61
CA VAL A 21 -86.08 8.31 34.39
C VAL A 21 -86.68 8.74 35.73
N GLY A 22 -86.00 9.62 36.47
CA GLY A 22 -86.50 10.13 37.74
C GLY A 22 -87.83 10.89 37.61
N GLY A 23 -87.98 11.69 36.55
CA GLY A 23 -89.23 12.39 36.25
C GLY A 23 -90.39 11.44 35.92
N ALA A 24 -90.13 10.39 35.14
CA ALA A 24 -91.13 9.38 34.81
C ALA A 24 -91.58 8.57 36.04
N MET A 25 -90.63 8.18 36.91
CA MET A 25 -90.94 7.51 38.18
C MET A 25 -91.78 8.40 39.10
N LEU A 26 -91.43 9.68 39.21
CA LEU A 26 -92.20 10.63 40.01
C LEU A 26 -93.62 10.81 39.46
N PHE A 27 -93.77 10.92 38.14
CA PHE A 27 -95.07 11.02 37.49
C PHE A 27 -95.93 9.77 37.72
N SER A 28 -95.35 8.59 37.58
CA SER A 28 -95.99 7.28 37.85
C SER A 28 -96.49 7.15 39.29
N ILE A 29 -95.68 7.59 40.27
CA ILE A 29 -96.11 7.64 41.68
C ILE A 29 -97.33 8.56 41.84
N LEU A 30 -97.31 9.75 41.22
CA LEU A 30 -98.39 10.72 41.34
C LEU A 30 -99.69 10.25 40.66
N THR A 31 -99.62 9.45 39.59
CA THR A 31 -100.80 8.96 38.86
C THR A 31 -101.36 7.64 39.41
N VAL A 32 -100.50 6.72 39.84
CA VAL A 32 -100.91 5.36 40.25
C VAL A 32 -101.24 5.26 41.75
N THR A 33 -100.62 6.07 42.60
CA THR A 33 -100.93 6.09 44.05
C THR A 33 -102.42 6.37 44.32
N PRO A 34 -103.07 7.37 43.69
CA PRO A 34 -104.49 7.62 43.91
C PRO A 34 -105.40 6.50 43.40
N LEU A 35 -104.96 5.73 42.40
CA LEU A 35 -105.70 4.59 41.86
C LEU A 35 -105.65 3.39 42.82
N MET A 36 -104.47 3.14 43.39
CA MET A 36 -104.24 2.07 44.36
C MET A 36 -104.93 2.36 45.69
N GLU A 37 -104.92 3.61 46.17
CA GLU A 37 -105.67 4.00 47.37
C GLU A 37 -107.17 3.69 47.25
N ARG A 38 -107.76 3.85 46.05
CA ARG A 38 -109.19 3.58 45.82
C ARG A 38 -109.56 2.10 45.76
N HIS A 39 -108.60 1.23 45.46
CA HIS A 39 -108.82 -0.22 45.29
C HIS A 39 -108.19 -1.08 46.38
N SER A 40 -107.43 -0.47 47.30
CA SER A 40 -106.79 -1.17 48.41
C SER A 40 -107.77 -1.38 49.59
N PRO A 41 -107.69 -2.51 50.30
CA PRO A 41 -108.43 -2.71 51.55
C PRO A 41 -108.09 -1.64 52.60
N LYS A 42 -109.08 -1.23 53.40
CA LYS A 42 -108.88 -0.23 54.48
C LYS A 42 -107.72 -0.64 55.40
N GLY A 43 -106.73 0.25 55.54
CA GLY A 43 -105.51 0.04 56.34
C GLY A 43 -104.24 -0.33 55.56
N TRP A 44 -104.34 -0.57 54.25
CA TRP A 44 -103.19 -0.88 53.37
C TRP A 44 -102.77 0.30 52.46
N GLU A 45 -103.40 1.46 52.63
CA GLU A 45 -103.15 2.69 51.86
C GLU A 45 -101.67 3.12 51.90
N TRP A 46 -100.96 2.84 52.98
CA TRP A 46 -99.52 3.15 53.12
C TRP A 46 -98.62 2.39 52.12
N THR A 47 -99.11 1.29 51.53
CA THR A 47 -98.39 0.51 50.51
C THR A 47 -98.65 0.99 49.08
N ALA A 48 -99.65 1.86 48.87
CA ALA A 48 -100.02 2.40 47.56
C ALA A 48 -98.86 3.05 46.78
N PRO A 49 -97.93 3.82 47.39
CA PRO A 49 -96.80 4.40 46.65
C PRO A 49 -95.63 3.42 46.41
N ILE A 50 -95.62 2.25 47.07
CA ILE A 50 -94.53 1.27 46.96
C ILE A 50 -94.65 0.49 45.64
N LEU A 51 -95.88 0.13 45.23
CA LEU A 51 -96.12 -0.67 44.04
C LEU A 51 -95.66 0.01 42.73
N PRO A 52 -95.98 1.31 42.47
CA PRO A 52 -95.50 2.02 41.28
C PRO A 52 -93.97 2.09 41.23
N LEU A 53 -93.33 2.34 42.37
CA LEU A 53 -91.88 2.41 42.48
C LEU A 53 -91.22 1.07 42.09
N VAL A 54 -91.78 -0.05 42.52
CA VAL A 54 -91.27 -1.39 42.19
C VAL A 54 -91.47 -1.70 40.70
N VAL A 55 -92.62 -1.35 40.12
CA VAL A 55 -92.89 -1.55 38.69
C VAL A 55 -91.92 -0.71 37.84
N ASP A 56 -91.70 0.55 38.18
CA ASP A 56 -90.79 1.41 37.44
C ASP A 56 -89.33 0.97 37.61
N ALA A 57 -88.94 0.55 38.81
CA ALA A 57 -87.62 -0.03 39.03
C ALA A 57 -87.41 -1.30 38.18
N ALA A 58 -88.42 -2.16 38.07
CA ALA A 58 -88.35 -3.36 37.21
C ALA A 58 -88.20 -2.98 35.73
N VAL A 59 -88.93 -1.97 35.24
CA VAL A 59 -88.79 -1.46 33.86
C VAL A 59 -87.38 -0.91 33.62
N VAL A 60 -86.86 -0.09 34.55
CA VAL A 60 -85.52 0.49 34.46
C VAL A 60 -84.45 -0.60 34.47
N ILE A 61 -84.57 -1.59 35.35
CA ILE A 61 -83.66 -2.75 35.42
C ILE A 61 -83.68 -3.53 34.11
N VAL A 62 -84.87 -3.87 33.57
CA VAL A 62 -84.99 -4.61 32.30
C VAL A 62 -84.38 -3.83 31.12
N VAL A 63 -84.63 -2.53 31.05
CA VAL A 63 -84.04 -1.66 30.01
C VAL A 63 -82.52 -1.56 30.18
N ARG A 64 -82.00 -1.55 31.41
CA ARG A 64 -80.56 -1.41 31.69
C ARG A 64 -79.80 -2.73 31.59
N LEU A 65 -80.41 -3.87 31.90
CA LEU A 65 -79.76 -5.18 31.86
C LEU A 65 -79.28 -5.53 30.45
N ASP A 66 -80.06 -5.15 29.43
CA ASP A 66 -79.71 -5.31 28.02
C ASP A 66 -78.44 -4.54 27.64
N SER A 67 -78.25 -3.34 28.23
CA SER A 67 -77.05 -2.53 28.02
C SER A 67 -75.79 -3.07 28.70
N VAL A 68 -75.94 -3.91 29.74
CA VAL A 68 -74.82 -4.58 30.41
C VAL A 68 -74.45 -5.86 29.67
N LEU A 69 -75.44 -6.61 29.16
CA LEU A 69 -75.19 -7.79 28.33
C LEU A 69 -74.50 -7.46 27.00
N ALA A 70 -74.94 -6.41 26.31
CA ALA A 70 -74.30 -5.97 25.06
C ALA A 70 -72.86 -5.49 25.27
N ALA A 71 -72.57 -4.87 26.43
CA ALA A 71 -71.21 -4.44 26.79
C ALA A 71 -70.27 -5.62 27.13
N LEU A 72 -70.83 -6.78 27.49
CA LEU A 72 -70.09 -8.01 27.79
C LEU A 72 -69.96 -8.93 26.58
N GLY A 73 -70.38 -8.49 25.38
CA GLY A 73 -70.25 -9.25 24.14
C GLY A 73 -71.24 -10.41 23.98
N GLY A 74 -72.32 -10.43 24.77
CA GLY A 74 -73.37 -11.44 24.66
C GLY A 74 -74.57 -10.92 23.87
N ASP A 75 -74.94 -11.63 22.80
CA ASP A 75 -76.18 -11.37 22.07
C ASP A 75 -77.35 -11.98 22.86
N GLY A 76 -78.09 -11.17 23.61
CA GLY A 76 -79.31 -11.59 24.31
C GLY A 76 -80.44 -12.08 23.39
N GLY A 77 -80.21 -12.08 22.06
CA GLY A 77 -81.19 -12.46 21.05
C GLY A 77 -82.39 -11.51 21.02
N ARG A 78 -83.55 -12.03 20.61
CA ARG A 78 -84.80 -11.25 20.51
C ARG A 78 -85.58 -11.17 21.83
N TRP A 79 -85.10 -11.84 22.88
CA TRP A 79 -85.80 -11.96 24.16
C TRP A 79 -85.86 -10.65 24.97
N PRO A 80 -84.79 -9.83 25.04
CA PRO A 80 -84.85 -8.52 25.69
C PRO A 80 -85.86 -7.58 25.05
N ILE A 81 -85.99 -7.64 23.71
CA ILE A 81 -86.99 -6.88 22.97
C ILE A 81 -88.40 -7.31 23.39
N ALA A 82 -88.67 -8.63 23.41
CA ALA A 82 -89.96 -9.16 23.82
C ALA A 82 -90.32 -8.78 25.28
N LEU A 83 -89.37 -8.91 26.21
CA LEU A 83 -89.56 -8.52 27.62
C LEU A 83 -89.82 -7.02 27.76
N ARG A 84 -89.13 -6.17 26.99
CA ARG A 84 -89.33 -4.71 27.04
C ARG A 84 -90.72 -4.31 26.54
N TRP A 85 -91.19 -4.90 25.45
CA TRP A 85 -92.54 -4.64 24.93
C TRP A 85 -93.62 -5.17 25.88
N MET A 86 -93.41 -6.33 26.49
CA MET A 86 -94.35 -6.89 27.47
C MET A 86 -94.44 -6.02 28.73
N THR A 87 -93.31 -5.65 29.31
CA THR A 87 -93.27 -4.81 30.52
C THR A 87 -93.77 -3.39 30.23
N GLY A 88 -93.33 -2.77 29.13
CA GLY A 88 -93.81 -1.45 28.71
C GLY A 88 -95.30 -1.43 28.40
N GLY A 89 -95.82 -2.48 27.75
CA GLY A 89 -97.25 -2.66 27.50
C GLY A 89 -98.06 -2.80 28.78
N MET A 90 -97.55 -3.53 29.77
CA MET A 90 -98.19 -3.67 31.08
C MET A 90 -98.21 -2.33 31.84
N THR A 91 -97.12 -1.57 31.84
CA THR A 91 -97.06 -0.23 32.44
C THR A 91 -97.99 0.76 31.75
N LEU A 92 -98.09 0.69 30.41
CA LEU A 92 -99.04 1.50 29.64
C LEU A 92 -100.49 1.14 30.03
N ALA A 93 -100.81 -0.15 30.09
CA ALA A 93 -102.14 -0.62 30.46
C ALA A 93 -102.53 -0.15 31.87
N LEU A 94 -101.62 -0.24 32.85
CA LEU A 94 -101.86 0.22 34.22
C LEU A 94 -102.09 1.72 34.31
N ASN A 95 -101.30 2.53 33.60
CA ASN A 95 -101.44 3.99 33.61
C ASN A 95 -102.73 4.47 32.90
N VAL A 96 -103.17 3.74 31.88
CA VAL A 96 -104.37 4.08 31.10
C VAL A 96 -105.64 3.44 31.68
N ALA A 97 -105.54 2.40 32.51
CA ALA A 97 -106.67 1.61 33.00
C ALA A 97 -107.75 2.44 33.70
N ASP A 98 -107.38 3.34 34.61
CA ASP A 98 -108.36 4.16 35.35
C ASP A 98 -109.12 5.14 34.42
N SER A 99 -108.40 5.77 33.49
CA SER A 99 -108.98 6.67 32.50
C SER A 99 -109.87 5.92 31.51
N ALA A 100 -109.45 4.72 31.08
CA ALA A 100 -110.22 3.86 30.18
C ALA A 100 -111.50 3.34 30.86
N LEU A 101 -111.44 2.94 32.12
CA LEU A 101 -112.60 2.51 32.91
C LEU A 101 -113.63 3.63 33.09
N LYS A 102 -113.19 4.90 33.17
CA LYS A 102 -114.04 6.10 33.24
C LYS A 102 -114.50 6.61 31.87
N LYS A 103 -114.10 5.95 30.77
CA LYS A 103 -114.32 6.40 29.38
C LYS A 103 -113.72 7.79 29.07
N ASP A 104 -112.71 8.21 29.82
CA ASP A 104 -111.98 9.46 29.57
C ASP A 104 -110.82 9.21 28.58
N LEU A 105 -111.11 9.46 27.30
CA LEU A 105 -110.13 9.32 26.22
C LEU A 105 -108.99 10.33 26.34
N VAL A 106 -109.23 11.50 26.92
CA VAL A 106 -108.19 12.53 27.08
C VAL A 106 -107.24 12.14 28.19
N GLY A 107 -107.76 11.69 29.34
CA GLY A 107 -106.95 11.14 30.43
C GLY A 107 -106.15 9.91 30.01
N ALA A 108 -106.74 9.04 29.16
CA ALA A 108 -106.04 7.89 28.60
C ALA A 108 -104.86 8.32 27.70
N ALA A 109 -105.06 9.33 26.85
CA ALA A 109 -104.01 9.87 26.00
C ALA A 109 -102.88 10.48 26.83
N VAL A 110 -103.19 11.33 27.82
CA VAL A 110 -102.18 11.99 28.67
C VAL A 110 -101.35 10.97 29.45
N HIS A 111 -101.99 9.95 30.03
CA HIS A 111 -101.28 8.92 30.81
C HIS A 111 -100.50 7.93 29.95
N SER A 112 -100.74 7.89 28.63
CA SER A 112 -99.96 7.07 27.69
C SER A 112 -98.61 7.69 27.29
N VAL A 113 -98.47 9.02 27.40
CA VAL A 113 -97.31 9.75 26.86
C VAL A 113 -96.01 9.32 27.53
N ALA A 114 -95.96 9.26 28.86
CA ALA A 114 -94.73 8.91 29.58
C ALA A 114 -94.28 7.45 29.31
N PRO A 115 -95.15 6.42 29.38
CA PRO A 115 -94.79 5.04 29.01
C PRO A 115 -94.33 4.91 27.55
N LEU A 116 -95.00 5.57 26.61
CA LEU A 116 -94.62 5.52 25.19
C LEU A 116 -93.26 6.18 24.95
N LEU A 117 -92.98 7.33 25.58
CA LEU A 117 -91.68 7.98 25.50
C LEU A 117 -90.57 7.09 26.08
N LEU A 118 -90.81 6.38 27.19
CA LEU A 118 -89.82 5.45 27.75
C LEU A 118 -89.51 4.29 26.79
N ILE A 119 -90.53 3.69 26.17
CA ILE A 119 -90.34 2.59 25.21
C ILE A 119 -89.55 3.07 23.99
N VAL A 120 -89.93 4.22 23.41
CA VAL A 120 -89.24 4.79 22.24
C VAL A 120 -87.80 5.19 22.56
N THR A 121 -87.57 5.79 23.73
CA THR A 121 -86.21 6.20 24.18
C THR A 121 -85.33 4.98 24.44
N ALA A 122 -85.90 3.88 24.95
CA ALA A 122 -85.17 2.64 25.15
C ALA A 122 -84.75 2.00 23.82
N GLU A 123 -85.62 2.00 22.82
CA GLU A 123 -85.34 1.43 21.49
C GLU A 123 -84.30 2.25 20.71
N THR A 124 -84.49 3.57 20.66
CA THR A 124 -83.54 4.49 20.00
C THR A 124 -82.18 4.51 20.70
N GLY A 125 -82.17 4.38 22.04
CA GLY A 125 -80.95 4.32 22.84
C GLY A 125 -80.09 3.08 22.60
N LEU A 126 -80.65 1.97 22.12
CA LEU A 126 -79.88 0.78 21.75
C LEU A 126 -79.19 0.97 20.40
N ALA A 127 -79.93 1.41 19.38
CA ALA A 127 -79.40 1.65 18.04
C ALA A 127 -78.27 2.69 18.04
N TYR A 128 -78.44 3.79 18.78
CA TYR A 128 -77.40 4.83 18.89
C TYR A 128 -76.12 4.30 19.56
N ARG A 129 -76.24 3.46 20.58
CA ARG A 129 -75.08 2.86 21.27
C ARG A 129 -74.35 1.83 20.41
N GLN A 130 -75.08 1.01 19.66
CA GLN A 130 -74.47 0.09 18.70
C GLN A 130 -73.69 0.85 17.64
N ALA A 131 -74.26 1.93 17.08
CA ALA A 131 -73.58 2.78 16.12
C ALA A 131 -72.32 3.45 16.71
N ILE A 132 -72.38 3.97 17.94
CA ILE A 132 -71.22 4.55 18.63
C ILE A 132 -70.13 3.49 18.87
N THR A 133 -70.51 2.31 19.35
CA THR A 133 -69.55 1.23 19.66
C THR A 133 -68.86 0.78 18.38
N ALA A 134 -69.62 0.55 17.30
CA ALA A 134 -69.07 0.19 15.99
C ALA A 134 -68.13 1.27 15.43
N ALA A 135 -68.49 2.56 15.57
CA ALA A 135 -67.63 3.67 15.17
C ALA A 135 -66.34 3.73 15.99
N HIS A 136 -66.41 3.47 17.30
CA HIS A 136 -65.24 3.44 18.18
C HIS A 136 -64.30 2.28 17.82
N THR A 137 -64.83 1.07 17.67
CA THR A 137 -64.02 -0.11 17.29
C THR A 137 -63.39 0.05 15.92
N ALA A 138 -64.12 0.60 14.95
CA ALA A 138 -63.56 0.89 13.63
C ALA A 138 -62.43 1.93 13.70
N ARG A 139 -62.58 2.95 14.56
CA ARG A 139 -61.55 3.96 14.76
C ARG A 139 -60.30 3.40 15.45
N GLU A 140 -60.46 2.57 16.46
CA GLU A 140 -59.35 1.88 17.12
C GLU A 140 -58.61 0.95 16.16
N ALA A 141 -59.34 0.17 15.35
CA ALA A 141 -58.75 -0.68 14.33
C ALA A 141 -57.92 0.13 13.33
N GLN A 142 -58.44 1.26 12.82
CA GLN A 142 -57.70 2.17 11.94
C GLN A 142 -56.42 2.71 12.59
N LEU A 143 -56.50 3.16 13.85
CA LEU A 143 -55.33 3.68 14.57
C LEU A 143 -54.28 2.58 14.82
N SER A 144 -54.70 1.35 15.09
CA SER A 144 -53.79 0.22 15.25
C SER A 144 -53.08 -0.14 13.94
N ALA A 145 -53.80 -0.13 12.81
CA ALA A 145 -53.24 -0.36 11.49
C ALA A 145 -52.23 0.74 11.10
N GLU A 146 -52.58 2.02 11.31
CA GLU A 146 -51.69 3.15 11.02
C GLU A 146 -50.39 3.09 11.85
N ARG A 147 -50.47 2.65 13.11
CA ARG A 147 -49.29 2.44 13.96
C ARG A 147 -48.43 1.29 13.43
N ALA A 148 -49.03 0.15 13.09
CA ALA A 148 -48.31 -1.00 12.55
C ALA A 148 -47.61 -0.66 11.22
N GLU A 149 -48.26 0.13 10.34
CA GLU A 149 -47.63 0.61 9.10
C GLU A 149 -46.45 1.55 9.36
N ARG A 150 -46.58 2.47 10.33
CA ARG A 150 -45.48 3.36 10.72
C ARG A 150 -44.30 2.61 11.32
N GLU A 151 -44.56 1.60 12.14
CA GLU A 151 -43.52 0.75 12.73
C GLU A 151 -42.78 -0.04 11.64
N ARG A 152 -43.51 -0.70 10.73
CA ARG A 152 -42.91 -1.40 9.58
C ARG A 152 -42.08 -0.47 8.71
N ALA A 153 -42.62 0.70 8.37
CA ALA A 153 -41.88 1.69 7.58
C ALA A 153 -40.63 2.22 8.29
N ALA A 154 -40.64 2.30 9.62
CA ALA A 154 -39.46 2.68 10.41
C ALA A 154 -38.41 1.57 10.44
N GLU A 155 -38.82 0.30 10.57
CA GLU A 155 -37.95 -0.87 10.51
C GLU A 155 -37.30 -1.01 9.13
N GLU A 156 -38.07 -0.92 8.05
CA GLU A 156 -37.56 -0.97 6.67
C GLU A 156 -36.52 0.12 6.40
N ARG A 157 -36.73 1.34 6.93
CA ARG A 157 -35.76 2.44 6.83
C ARG A 157 -34.46 2.14 7.57
N ARG A 158 -34.56 1.55 8.77
CA ARG A 158 -33.38 1.15 9.56
C ARG A 158 -32.59 0.06 8.84
N GLU A 159 -33.26 -0.98 8.35
CA GLU A 159 -32.61 -2.03 7.59
C GLU A 159 -31.97 -1.51 6.30
N ALA A 160 -32.65 -0.62 5.57
CA ALA A 160 -32.09 -0.01 4.36
C ALA A 160 -30.85 0.83 4.68
N GLN A 161 -30.84 1.55 5.81
CA GLN A 161 -29.67 2.29 6.27
C GLN A 161 -28.52 1.36 6.66
N GLU A 162 -28.80 0.27 7.37
CA GLU A 162 -27.79 -0.72 7.72
C GLU A 162 -27.19 -1.40 6.50
N ARG A 163 -28.01 -1.76 5.50
CA ARG A 163 -27.55 -2.31 4.22
C ARG A 163 -26.60 -1.34 3.52
N ARG A 164 -26.97 -0.06 3.39
CA ARG A 164 -26.12 0.98 2.80
C ARG A 164 -24.79 1.14 3.53
N VAL A 165 -24.80 1.15 4.86
CA VAL A 165 -23.56 1.26 5.65
C VAL A 165 -22.66 0.03 5.46
N ARG A 166 -23.23 -1.18 5.32
CA ARG A 166 -22.44 -2.38 5.01
C ARG A 166 -21.84 -2.32 3.61
N GLU A 167 -22.65 -1.97 2.60
CA GLU A 167 -22.21 -1.80 1.21
C GLU A 167 -21.10 -0.74 1.11
N GLU A 168 -21.25 0.42 1.76
CA GLU A 168 -20.22 1.47 1.80
C GLU A 168 -18.92 0.99 2.44
N ARG A 169 -18.99 0.20 3.52
CA ARG A 169 -17.80 -0.38 4.17
C ARG A 169 -17.11 -1.40 3.29
N GLU A 170 -17.88 -2.24 2.60
CA GLU A 170 -17.35 -3.24 1.66
C GLU A 170 -16.69 -2.57 0.45
N HIS A 171 -17.35 -1.58 -0.15
CA HIS A 171 -16.78 -0.78 -1.23
C HIS A 171 -15.51 -0.04 -0.80
N ALA A 172 -15.50 0.58 0.39
CA ALA A 172 -14.31 1.25 0.92
C ALA A 172 -13.17 0.24 1.17
N ALA A 173 -13.48 -0.94 1.70
CA ALA A 173 -12.50 -2.00 1.91
C ALA A 173 -11.94 -2.54 0.58
N GLN A 174 -12.78 -2.65 -0.45
CA GLN A 174 -12.36 -3.06 -1.79
C GLN A 174 -11.43 -2.02 -2.42
N LEU A 175 -11.82 -0.74 -2.41
CA LEU A 175 -10.97 0.36 -2.90
C LEU A 175 -9.62 0.41 -2.17
N ALA A 176 -9.61 0.20 -0.86
CA ALA A 176 -8.37 0.16 -0.07
C ALA A 176 -7.50 -1.08 -0.38
N ARG A 177 -8.08 -2.19 -0.87
CA ARG A 177 -7.30 -3.34 -1.36
C ARG A 177 -6.72 -3.04 -2.73
N GLU A 178 -7.54 -2.53 -3.66
CA GLU A 178 -7.11 -2.14 -5.00
C GLU A 178 -5.99 -1.09 -4.96
N GLN A 179 -6.10 -0.08 -4.08
CA GLN A 179 -5.03 0.90 -3.87
C GLN A 179 -3.73 0.26 -3.38
N ARG A 180 -3.80 -0.61 -2.36
CA ARG A 180 -2.60 -1.30 -1.85
C ARG A 180 -1.98 -2.24 -2.89
N GLU A 181 -2.78 -2.91 -3.70
CA GLU A 181 -2.30 -3.75 -4.79
C GLU A 181 -1.64 -2.90 -5.88
N HIS A 182 -2.24 -1.77 -6.26
CA HIS A 182 -1.64 -0.84 -7.22
C HIS A 182 -0.33 -0.25 -6.71
N GLU A 183 -0.28 0.21 -5.46
CA GLU A 183 0.94 0.69 -4.80
C GLU A 183 2.01 -0.40 -4.73
N ALA A 184 1.64 -1.64 -4.41
CA ALA A 184 2.57 -2.77 -4.39
C ALA A 184 3.10 -3.12 -5.80
N LEU A 185 2.26 -3.02 -6.83
CA LEU A 185 2.67 -3.18 -8.23
C LEU A 185 3.65 -2.09 -8.65
N LEU A 186 3.34 -0.82 -8.35
CA LEU A 186 4.23 0.30 -8.64
C LEU A 186 5.57 0.17 -7.89
N ALA A 187 5.55 -0.23 -6.63
CA ALA A 187 6.75 -0.46 -5.84
C ALA A 187 7.60 -1.61 -6.44
N ARG A 188 6.97 -2.72 -6.85
CA ARG A 188 7.66 -3.83 -7.52
C ARG A 188 8.28 -3.41 -8.85
N GLU A 189 7.56 -2.61 -9.63
CA GLU A 189 8.05 -2.09 -10.90
C GLU A 189 9.24 -1.16 -10.68
N GLN A 190 9.17 -0.27 -9.67
CA GLN A 190 10.29 0.59 -9.31
C GLN A 190 11.51 -0.22 -8.87
N THR A 191 11.34 -1.20 -7.98
CA THR A 191 12.45 -2.06 -7.54
C THR A 191 13.04 -2.84 -8.71
N ALA A 192 12.22 -3.36 -9.63
CA ALA A 192 12.70 -4.07 -10.81
C ALA A 192 13.49 -3.15 -11.76
N ARG A 193 13.05 -1.89 -11.94
CA ARG A 193 13.79 -0.89 -12.73
C ARG A 193 15.11 -0.52 -12.08
N GLU A 194 15.14 -0.35 -10.76
CA GLU A 194 16.38 -0.07 -10.02
C GLU A 194 17.36 -1.25 -10.06
N GLU A 195 16.87 -2.48 -9.91
CA GLU A 195 17.69 -3.69 -10.04
C GLU A 195 18.26 -3.84 -11.45
N ALA A 196 17.44 -3.61 -12.49
CA ALA A 196 17.89 -3.61 -13.87
C ALA A 196 18.97 -2.53 -14.11
N ALA A 197 18.78 -1.32 -13.58
CA ALA A 197 19.76 -0.24 -13.68
C ALA A 197 21.08 -0.60 -12.96
N ARG A 198 21.02 -1.23 -11.79
CA ARG A 198 22.22 -1.70 -11.05
C ARG A 198 22.95 -2.81 -11.81
N LEU A 199 22.24 -3.72 -12.44
CA LEU A 199 22.83 -4.77 -13.27
C LEU A 199 23.50 -4.17 -14.50
N GLU A 200 22.84 -3.24 -15.19
CA GLU A 200 23.42 -2.54 -16.34
C GLU A 200 24.66 -1.72 -15.94
N GLU A 201 24.63 -1.06 -14.78
CA GLU A 201 25.80 -0.33 -14.27
C GLU A 201 26.97 -1.28 -13.97
N ARG A 202 26.71 -2.44 -13.33
CA ARG A 202 27.73 -3.47 -13.10
C ARG A 202 28.31 -4.00 -14.41
N GLU A 203 27.47 -4.30 -15.40
CA GLU A 203 27.93 -4.72 -16.72
C GLU A 203 28.79 -3.64 -17.39
N ARG A 204 28.41 -2.36 -17.30
CA ARG A 204 29.19 -1.24 -17.83
C ARG A 204 30.54 -1.10 -17.13
N VAL A 205 30.59 -1.27 -15.81
CA VAL A 205 31.83 -1.23 -15.03
C VAL A 205 32.71 -2.43 -15.41
N GLU A 206 32.17 -3.64 -15.44
CA GLU A 206 32.92 -4.84 -15.83
C GLU A 206 33.42 -4.77 -17.29
N ALA A 207 32.63 -4.19 -18.20
CA ALA A 207 33.05 -3.96 -19.58
C ALA A 207 34.19 -2.93 -19.65
N ARG A 208 34.12 -1.84 -18.86
CA ARG A 208 35.20 -0.85 -18.76
C ARG A 208 36.47 -1.45 -18.17
N GLU A 209 36.37 -2.24 -17.11
CA GLU A 209 37.52 -2.91 -16.50
C GLU A 209 38.15 -3.95 -17.43
N ARG A 210 37.34 -4.69 -18.21
CA ARG A 210 37.85 -5.59 -19.25
C ARG A 210 38.57 -4.82 -20.36
N ALA A 211 37.96 -3.75 -20.86
CA ALA A 211 38.58 -2.89 -21.87
C ALA A 211 39.88 -2.24 -21.37
N GLU A 212 39.93 -1.83 -20.10
CA GLU A 212 41.14 -1.27 -19.50
C GLU A 212 42.24 -2.32 -19.32
N ARG A 213 41.89 -3.53 -18.88
CA ARG A 213 42.83 -4.66 -18.80
C ARG A 213 43.41 -4.99 -20.17
N GLU A 214 42.57 -5.17 -21.19
CA GLU A 214 43.02 -5.41 -22.56
C GLU A 214 43.85 -4.25 -23.13
N ALA A 215 43.57 -3.00 -22.75
CA ALA A 215 44.37 -1.85 -23.16
C ALA A 215 45.74 -1.82 -22.45
N ARG A 216 45.80 -2.20 -21.16
CA ARG A 216 47.06 -2.33 -20.42
C ARG A 216 47.91 -3.47 -20.98
N GLU A 217 47.32 -4.64 -21.21
CA GLU A 217 48.00 -5.79 -21.83
C GLU A 217 48.55 -5.43 -23.22
N ARG A 218 47.77 -4.76 -24.08
CA ARG A 218 48.26 -4.28 -25.38
C ARG A 218 49.42 -3.29 -25.26
N ARG A 219 49.39 -2.40 -24.28
CA ARG A 219 50.49 -1.44 -24.01
C ARG A 219 51.73 -2.15 -23.48
N GLU A 220 51.57 -3.15 -22.63
CA GLU A 220 52.67 -3.96 -22.11
C GLU A 220 53.30 -4.80 -23.21
N GLN A 221 52.50 -5.51 -24.02
CA GLN A 221 52.99 -6.26 -25.19
C GLN A 221 53.72 -5.35 -26.18
N MET A 222 53.21 -4.14 -26.43
CA MET A 222 53.88 -3.17 -27.31
C MET A 222 55.23 -2.70 -26.72
N ARG A 223 55.32 -2.51 -25.39
CA ARG A 223 56.57 -2.17 -24.72
C ARG A 223 57.56 -3.33 -24.77
N GLU A 224 57.12 -4.55 -24.53
CA GLU A 224 57.95 -5.76 -24.62
C GLU A 224 58.47 -5.97 -26.04
N GLN A 225 57.63 -5.80 -27.06
CA GLN A 225 58.06 -5.86 -28.47
C GLN A 225 59.10 -4.79 -28.78
N GLN A 226 58.89 -3.54 -28.34
CA GLN A 226 59.87 -2.46 -28.52
C GLN A 226 61.19 -2.72 -27.78
N GLN A 227 61.13 -3.30 -26.57
CA GLN A 227 62.33 -3.67 -25.81
C GLN A 227 63.09 -4.82 -26.48
N ALA A 228 62.38 -5.87 -26.91
CA ALA A 228 62.97 -6.99 -27.62
C ALA A 228 63.61 -6.57 -28.96
N GLU A 229 62.97 -5.64 -29.69
CA GLU A 229 63.53 -5.07 -30.92
C GLU A 229 64.79 -4.24 -30.63
N ARG A 230 64.77 -3.39 -29.59
CA ARG A 230 65.95 -2.63 -29.15
C ARG A 230 67.10 -3.54 -28.74
N GLU A 231 66.84 -4.56 -27.93
CA GLU A 231 67.87 -5.53 -27.52
C GLU A 231 68.44 -6.26 -28.75
N ARG A 232 67.61 -6.64 -29.71
CA ARG A 232 68.06 -7.30 -30.94
C ARG A 232 68.98 -6.39 -31.76
N LEU A 233 68.60 -5.12 -31.92
CA LEU A 233 69.41 -4.11 -32.62
C LEU A 233 70.72 -3.82 -31.88
N GLU A 234 70.70 -3.75 -30.54
CA GLU A 234 71.92 -3.56 -29.74
C GLU A 234 72.86 -4.77 -29.83
N ARG A 235 72.34 -6.00 -29.78
CA ARG A 235 73.15 -7.21 -29.95
C ARG A 235 73.76 -7.28 -31.35
N GLU A 236 73.01 -6.91 -32.39
CA GLU A 236 73.53 -6.86 -33.77
C GLU A 236 74.60 -5.77 -33.93
N ALA A 237 74.39 -4.59 -33.34
CA ALA A 237 75.37 -3.50 -33.35
C ALA A 237 76.65 -3.85 -32.57
N ALA A 238 76.52 -4.53 -31.43
CA ALA A 238 77.66 -5.01 -30.66
C ALA A 238 78.46 -6.07 -31.43
N GLN A 239 77.79 -7.02 -32.08
CA GLN A 239 78.45 -8.03 -32.92
C GLN A 239 79.20 -7.40 -34.10
N ARG A 240 78.62 -6.40 -34.76
CA ARG A 240 79.29 -5.67 -35.84
C ARG A 240 80.55 -4.94 -35.35
N ARG A 241 80.47 -4.25 -34.20
CA ARG A 241 81.64 -3.57 -33.61
C ARG A 241 82.75 -4.56 -33.22
N GLU A 242 82.39 -5.73 -32.69
CA GLU A 242 83.37 -6.75 -32.32
C GLU A 242 84.06 -7.35 -33.56
N LEU A 243 83.30 -7.64 -34.63
CA LEU A 243 83.86 -8.10 -35.91
C LEU A 243 84.80 -7.06 -36.52
N GLU A 244 84.40 -5.79 -36.56
CA GLU A 244 85.24 -4.70 -37.05
C GLU A 244 86.52 -4.53 -36.22
N ALA A 245 86.44 -4.65 -34.89
CA ALA A 245 87.62 -4.56 -34.02
C ALA A 245 88.60 -5.71 -34.28
N ARG A 246 88.10 -6.95 -34.40
CA ARG A 246 88.93 -8.12 -34.73
C ARG A 246 89.58 -7.99 -36.12
N GLU A 247 88.87 -7.41 -37.09
CA GLU A 247 89.42 -7.20 -38.43
C GLU A 247 90.53 -6.14 -38.43
N ARG A 248 90.37 -5.04 -37.68
CA ARG A 248 91.42 -4.02 -37.52
C ARG A 248 92.67 -4.58 -36.85
N GLU A 249 92.50 -5.32 -35.75
CA GLU A 249 93.62 -5.94 -35.03
C GLU A 249 94.34 -7.01 -35.88
N ALA A 250 93.61 -7.72 -36.75
CA ALA A 250 94.22 -8.67 -37.69
C ALA A 250 95.00 -7.99 -38.82
N ARG A 251 94.54 -6.82 -39.30
CA ARG A 251 95.26 -6.01 -40.30
C ARG A 251 96.54 -5.43 -39.72
N GLU A 252 96.47 -4.85 -38.52
CA GLU A 252 97.63 -4.27 -37.83
C GLU A 252 98.70 -5.33 -37.55
N ARG A 253 98.32 -6.53 -37.10
CA ARG A 253 99.27 -7.65 -36.91
C ARG A 253 99.98 -8.09 -38.19
N ARG A 254 99.27 -8.06 -39.33
CA ARG A 254 99.86 -8.42 -40.64
C ARG A 254 100.82 -7.35 -41.14
N GLU A 255 100.52 -6.08 -40.90
CA GLU A 255 101.40 -4.97 -41.28
C GLU A 255 102.67 -4.94 -40.43
N GLN A 256 102.55 -5.16 -39.12
CA GLN A 256 103.72 -5.24 -38.22
C GLN A 256 104.67 -6.39 -38.60
N MET A 257 104.12 -7.57 -38.94
CA MET A 257 104.92 -8.72 -39.35
C MET A 257 105.69 -8.45 -40.67
N ARG A 258 105.07 -7.77 -41.63
CA ARG A 258 105.72 -7.40 -42.91
C ARG A 258 106.86 -6.39 -42.74
N GLU A 259 106.69 -5.43 -41.83
CA GLU A 259 107.73 -4.44 -41.55
C GLU A 259 108.94 -5.07 -40.85
N GLN A 260 108.70 -5.98 -39.91
CA GLN A 260 109.77 -6.72 -39.22
C GLN A 260 110.59 -7.59 -40.20
N GLU A 261 109.93 -8.29 -41.12
CA GLU A 261 110.62 -9.09 -42.15
C GLU A 261 111.49 -8.24 -43.09
N ARG A 262 111.09 -7.00 -43.41
CA ARG A 262 111.88 -6.10 -44.28
C ARG A 262 113.17 -5.64 -43.59
N VAL A 263 113.07 -5.24 -42.33
CA VAL A 263 114.22 -4.81 -41.51
C VAL A 263 115.24 -5.95 -41.32
N GLU A 264 114.76 -7.17 -41.11
CA GLU A 264 115.64 -8.33 -40.92
C GLU A 264 116.41 -8.71 -42.19
N ARG A 265 115.77 -8.61 -43.37
CA ARG A 265 116.42 -8.85 -44.67
C ARG A 265 117.51 -7.82 -44.98
N GLU A 266 117.25 -6.53 -44.72
CA GLU A 266 118.24 -5.47 -44.94
C GLU A 266 119.46 -5.64 -44.02
N ARG A 267 119.23 -6.04 -42.76
CA ARG A 267 120.30 -6.33 -41.80
C ARG A 267 121.17 -7.51 -42.22
N LEU A 268 120.56 -8.60 -42.70
CA LEU A 268 121.30 -9.77 -43.18
C LEU A 268 122.14 -9.43 -44.43
N ALA A 269 121.61 -8.61 -45.34
CA ALA A 269 122.33 -8.16 -46.53
C ALA A 269 123.63 -7.40 -46.15
N LEU A 270 123.54 -6.46 -45.19
CA LEU A 270 124.70 -5.69 -44.70
C LEU A 270 125.78 -6.55 -44.03
N LEU A 271 125.40 -7.62 -43.34
CA LEU A 271 126.34 -8.53 -42.67
C LEU A 271 126.97 -9.55 -43.62
N SER A 272 126.30 -9.87 -44.73
CA SER A 272 126.74 -10.85 -45.73
C SER A 272 127.69 -10.28 -46.80
N ALA A 273 127.91 -8.96 -46.83
CA ALA A 273 128.69 -8.27 -47.85
C ALA A 273 130.20 -8.59 -47.89
N GLY A 274 130.72 -9.36 -46.93
CA GLY A 274 132.13 -9.75 -46.85
C GLY A 274 133.07 -8.62 -46.41
N PRO A 275 134.37 -8.88 -46.23
CA PRO A 275 135.35 -7.85 -45.83
C PRO A 275 135.41 -6.75 -46.88
N ALA A 276 135.26 -5.48 -46.47
CA ALA A 276 135.28 -4.36 -47.38
C ALA A 276 136.68 -4.18 -47.98
N VAL A 277 136.77 -4.29 -49.31
CA VAL A 277 138.02 -4.10 -50.07
C VAL A 277 138.43 -2.62 -50.09
N GLU A 278 137.45 -1.73 -50.00
CA GLU A 278 137.61 -0.28 -49.89
C GLU A 278 136.75 0.27 -48.76
N ARG A 279 137.14 1.42 -48.20
CA ARG A 279 136.42 2.07 -47.11
C ARG A 279 135.00 2.47 -47.56
N GLN A 280 133.97 1.91 -46.93
CA GLN A 280 132.55 2.22 -47.23
C GLN A 280 132.22 3.69 -46.97
N GLU A 281 131.22 4.24 -47.67
CA GLU A 281 130.68 5.56 -47.35
C GLU A 281 130.13 5.60 -45.93
N GLU A 282 130.30 6.74 -45.25
CA GLU A 282 130.00 6.86 -43.82
C GLU A 282 128.57 6.43 -43.42
N PRO A 283 127.50 6.74 -44.18
CA PRO A 283 126.15 6.28 -43.83
C PRO A 283 126.01 4.75 -43.87
N LEU A 284 126.61 4.12 -44.88
CA LEU A 284 126.60 2.67 -45.04
C LEU A 284 127.49 2.01 -43.98
N ALA A 285 128.67 2.56 -43.70
CA ALA A 285 129.56 2.09 -42.64
C ALA A 285 128.90 2.15 -41.26
N ARG A 286 128.13 3.21 -40.96
CA ARG A 286 127.33 3.32 -39.73
C ARG A 286 126.24 2.25 -39.67
N ALA A 287 125.52 1.99 -40.77
CA ALA A 287 124.50 0.95 -40.85
C ALA A 287 125.09 -0.46 -40.67
N THR A 288 126.22 -0.75 -41.33
CA THR A 288 126.97 -2.02 -41.19
C THR A 288 127.48 -2.21 -39.77
N VAL A 289 128.02 -1.16 -39.14
CA VAL A 289 128.47 -1.18 -37.74
C VAL A 289 127.31 -1.39 -36.78
N ARG A 290 126.15 -0.77 -37.01
CA ARG A 290 124.94 -0.99 -36.21
C ARG A 290 124.44 -2.43 -36.35
N ALA A 291 124.33 -2.93 -37.58
CA ALA A 291 123.94 -4.30 -37.86
C ALA A 291 124.89 -5.31 -37.21
N ALA A 292 126.20 -5.03 -37.24
CA ALA A 292 127.23 -5.86 -36.62
C ALA A 292 127.17 -5.81 -35.09
N PHE A 293 126.93 -4.64 -34.50
CA PHE A 293 126.72 -4.46 -33.07
C PHE A 293 125.51 -5.26 -32.58
N ASP A 294 124.36 -5.10 -33.24
CA ASP A 294 123.14 -5.83 -32.90
C ASP A 294 123.32 -7.35 -33.09
N ALA A 295 124.22 -7.78 -33.99
CA ALA A 295 124.54 -9.19 -34.24
C ALA A 295 125.63 -9.75 -33.30
N GLY A 296 126.15 -8.94 -32.38
CA GLY A 296 127.18 -9.34 -31.43
C GLY A 296 128.55 -9.60 -32.05
N LEU A 297 128.80 -9.11 -33.27
CA LEU A 297 130.09 -9.24 -33.92
C LEU A 297 131.17 -8.43 -33.17
N SER A 298 132.42 -8.86 -33.27
CA SER A 298 133.52 -8.14 -32.64
C SER A 298 133.80 -6.82 -33.36
N ILE A 299 134.33 -5.84 -32.62
CA ILE A 299 134.77 -4.54 -33.17
C ILE A 299 135.72 -4.72 -34.36
N ARG A 300 136.59 -5.74 -34.30
CA ARG A 300 137.52 -6.07 -35.38
C ARG A 300 136.80 -6.55 -36.63
N GLN A 301 135.85 -7.47 -36.48
CA GLN A 301 135.04 -7.97 -37.60
C GLN A 301 134.18 -6.85 -38.21
N ALA A 302 133.60 -5.98 -37.39
CA ALA A 302 132.85 -4.82 -37.88
C ALA A 302 133.75 -3.83 -38.64
N ALA A 303 135.00 -3.63 -38.21
CA ALA A 303 135.98 -2.81 -38.91
C ALA A 303 136.41 -3.43 -40.25
N GLU A 304 136.59 -4.75 -40.29
CA GLU A 304 136.85 -5.48 -41.55
C GLU A 304 135.65 -5.41 -42.51
N LEU A 305 134.41 -5.50 -42.01
CA LEU A 305 133.20 -5.44 -42.82
C LEU A 305 132.91 -4.04 -43.41
N CYS A 306 133.33 -2.95 -42.76
CA CYS A 306 133.10 -1.60 -43.25
C CYS A 306 134.34 -0.93 -43.88
N GLY A 307 135.55 -1.46 -43.62
CA GLY A 307 136.81 -0.90 -44.12
C GLY A 307 137.27 0.37 -43.38
N TRP A 308 136.69 0.66 -42.22
CA TRP A 308 137.07 1.80 -41.36
C TRP A 308 138.01 1.36 -40.25
N SER A 309 138.71 2.32 -39.64
CA SER A 309 139.61 2.04 -38.54
C SER A 309 138.87 1.49 -37.32
N THR A 310 139.52 0.58 -36.60
CA THR A 310 139.00 0.00 -35.34
C THR A 310 138.65 1.08 -34.31
N GLY A 311 139.40 2.19 -34.27
CA GLY A 311 139.10 3.33 -33.41
C GLY A 311 137.76 4.00 -33.73
N TRP A 312 137.43 4.16 -35.02
CA TRP A 312 136.14 4.72 -35.44
C TRP A 312 134.98 3.76 -35.14
N VAL A 313 135.17 2.45 -35.37
CA VAL A 313 134.16 1.43 -35.06
C VAL A 313 133.93 1.30 -33.54
N THR A 314 134.99 1.42 -32.73
CA THR A 314 134.87 1.38 -31.26
C THR A 314 134.01 2.53 -30.73
N ALA A 315 134.21 3.75 -31.24
CA ALA A 315 133.39 4.90 -30.85
C ALA A 315 131.90 4.67 -31.16
N ARG A 316 131.58 4.09 -32.32
CA ARG A 316 130.20 3.76 -32.73
C ARG A 316 129.60 2.61 -31.92
N TYR A 317 130.39 1.59 -31.57
CA TYR A 317 129.96 0.51 -30.67
C TYR A 317 129.61 1.04 -29.27
N GLN A 318 130.38 2.00 -28.76
CA GLN A 318 130.07 2.65 -27.48
C GLN A 318 128.79 3.47 -27.55
N GLU A 319 128.61 4.30 -28.58
CA GLU A 319 127.35 5.02 -28.80
C GLU A 319 126.13 4.09 -28.84
N HIS A 320 126.25 2.91 -29.47
CA HIS A 320 125.17 1.93 -29.50
C HIS A 320 124.94 1.21 -28.17
N ARG A 321 125.96 1.04 -27.33
CA ARG A 321 125.81 0.56 -25.94
C ARG A 321 125.09 1.59 -25.10
N ASP A 322 125.50 2.85 -25.20
CA ASP A 322 124.92 3.96 -24.44
C ASP A 322 123.46 4.17 -24.83
N HIS A 323 123.13 4.18 -26.13
CA HIS A 323 121.74 4.28 -26.60
C HIS A 323 120.84 3.11 -26.17
N THR A 324 121.35 1.88 -26.14
CA THR A 324 120.59 0.71 -25.66
C THR A 324 120.35 0.79 -24.15
N ALA A 325 121.33 1.27 -23.38
CA ALA A 325 121.18 1.50 -21.94
C ALA A 325 120.13 2.59 -21.63
N THR A 326 120.10 3.68 -22.40
CA THR A 326 119.09 4.76 -22.23
C THR A 326 117.68 4.27 -22.57
N LYS A 327 117.50 3.50 -23.65
CA LYS A 327 116.18 2.93 -24.00
C LYS A 327 115.65 1.92 -22.98
N ALA A 328 116.53 1.15 -22.34
CA ALA A 328 116.12 0.21 -21.30
C ALA A 328 115.65 0.92 -20.01
N LEU A 329 116.20 2.11 -19.71
CA LEU A 329 115.79 2.93 -18.57
C LEU A 329 114.46 3.67 -18.84
N GLU A 330 114.22 4.10 -20.08
CA GLU A 330 112.94 4.73 -20.47
C GLU A 330 111.79 3.71 -20.53
N GLY A 331 112.07 2.46 -20.93
CA GLY A 331 111.07 1.39 -20.94
C GLY A 331 110.72 0.80 -19.57
N ALA A 332 111.51 1.09 -18.52
CA ALA A 332 111.20 0.69 -17.15
C ALA A 332 110.41 1.77 -16.37
N ASN A 333 110.24 2.95 -16.95
CA ASN A 333 109.53 4.10 -16.39
C ASN A 333 108.19 4.42 -17.12
N GLN A 334 107.71 3.48 -17.94
CA GLN A 334 106.40 3.49 -18.61
C GLN A 334 105.60 2.25 -18.20
#